data_AF-A0A7Y9KBF6-F1
#
_entry.id   AF-A0A7Y9KBF6-F1
#
_cell.length_a   1.000
_cell.length_b   1.000
_cell.length_c   1.000
_cell.angle_alpha   90.00
_cell.angle_beta   90.00
_cell.angle_gamma   90.00
#
_symmetry.space_group_name_H-M   'P 1'
#
loop_
_entity.id
_entity.type
_entity.pdbx_description
1 polymer ?
#
loop_
_entity_poly.entity_id
_entity_poly.type
_entity_poly.pdbx_seq_one_letter_code
_entity_poly.pdbx_strand_id
1 'polypeptide(L)'
;MRFELSAGGRRLGGRFPLPLGFAAVAGQAVALVVWVAHTPGGEPGRAATAKDDGTVAITYIVTGDRPTADVEYDAPNGSEDHEALALPFKAQYRFEKGETVSLRVQNRYQNGPGHMMCTIVANGAVVKQASASGRFATASCDGLAGMSRPVPGAKVPPLTAPQLPKGEVRLTKVVRVPRYKGSGSPVLGRVGDGDARLSYAELGGAWGPSRRSDPEVTGYGRRQVFDTDASWQAVLASGKVSSALMGAYKGPDRLRALTTAVQDARQHSAFTDTTTGRDVASQPIDVSGRKAWVIVREMHFRKEGVSSTMDLSAVVVVDTGRPRPSFVWLDVPGSHKRLWPDVNTLISSLRVS
;
A
#
# COMPACT_ATOMS: atom_id res chain seq x y z
N MET A 1 36.14 40.02 36.45
CA MET A 1 35.71 39.84 37.85
C MET A 1 35.46 38.35 38.08
N ARG A 2 36.09 37.82 39.14
CA ARG A 2 36.09 36.42 39.59
C ARG A 2 34.88 36.12 40.49
N PHE A 3 34.75 34.83 40.83
CA PHE A 3 34.00 34.19 41.94
C PHE A 3 32.60 33.68 41.58
N GLU A 4 32.16 32.46 41.91
CA GLU A 4 32.78 31.29 42.56
C GLU A 4 31.86 30.06 42.37
N LEU A 5 32.43 28.86 42.40
CA LEU A 5 31.72 27.58 42.55
C LEU A 5 31.22 27.44 44.00
N SER A 6 30.11 26.74 44.22
CA SER A 6 29.87 26.08 45.51
C SER A 6 29.18 24.73 45.35
N ALA A 7 29.69 23.78 46.11
CA ALA A 7 29.35 22.37 46.19
C ALA A 7 28.75 22.05 47.57
N GLY A 8 28.07 20.90 47.65
CA GLY A 8 27.73 20.22 48.91
C GLY A 8 26.23 20.22 49.21
N GLY A 9 25.61 19.14 49.68
CA GLY A 9 26.09 17.84 50.07
C GLY A 9 24.93 16.93 50.49
N ARG A 10 25.21 15.62 50.43
CA ARG A 10 24.62 14.46 51.13
C ARG A 10 24.06 14.81 52.54
N ARG A 11 23.10 14.11 53.19
CA ARG A 11 22.70 12.69 53.21
C ARG A 11 21.56 12.50 54.26
N LEU A 12 20.96 11.30 54.27
CA LEU A 12 20.19 10.63 55.37
C LEU A 12 18.76 11.18 55.61
N GLY A 13 17.71 10.40 55.86
CA GLY A 13 17.54 8.98 56.19
C GLY A 13 16.32 8.85 57.13
N GLY A 14 15.41 7.91 56.87
CA GLY A 14 14.27 7.57 57.75
C GLY A 14 13.09 7.01 56.96
N ARG A 15 12.96 5.68 56.78
CA ARG A 15 12.27 4.69 57.64
C ARG A 15 10.75 4.94 57.81
N PHE A 16 9.98 4.15 57.05
CA PHE A 16 8.80 3.30 57.39
C PHE A 16 7.66 3.86 58.29
N PRO A 17 6.38 3.57 57.99
CA PRO A 17 5.86 2.19 57.98
C PRO A 17 4.89 1.81 56.84
N LEU A 18 4.81 0.48 56.67
CA LEU A 18 3.81 -0.30 55.92
C LEU A 18 2.41 -0.17 56.54
N PRO A 19 1.36 -0.51 55.76
CA PRO A 19 0.34 -1.39 56.29
C PRO A 19 0.19 -2.70 55.50
N LEU A 20 -0.12 -3.73 56.29
CA LEU A 20 -0.42 -5.11 55.95
C LEU A 20 -1.73 -5.30 55.16
N GLY A 21 -1.77 -6.40 54.40
CA GLY A 21 -2.95 -7.20 54.08
C GLY A 21 -3.71 -6.76 52.83
N PHE A 22 -4.01 -7.61 51.84
CA PHE A 22 -4.36 -9.02 51.93
C PHE A 22 -3.77 -9.84 50.76
N ALA A 23 -3.42 -11.07 51.09
CA ALA A 23 -3.10 -12.14 50.14
C ALA A 23 -4.37 -12.63 49.43
N ALA A 24 -4.30 -12.81 48.13
CA ALA A 24 -5.13 -13.75 47.38
C ALA A 24 -4.25 -14.43 46.33
N VAL A 25 -3.64 -15.54 46.73
CA VAL A 25 -3.03 -16.52 45.84
C VAL A 25 -4.19 -17.27 45.18
N ALA A 26 -4.40 -17.04 43.89
CA ALA A 26 -5.19 -17.93 43.05
C ALA A 26 -4.24 -18.55 42.00
N GLY A 27 -3.54 -19.60 42.43
CA GLY A 27 -2.88 -20.51 41.52
C GLY A 27 -3.92 -21.28 40.73
N GLN A 28 -4.05 -20.99 39.43
CA GLN A 28 -4.71 -21.92 38.53
C GLN A 28 -3.70 -23.01 38.18
N ALA A 29 -3.73 -24.08 38.97
CA ALA A 29 -3.25 -25.39 38.53
C ALA A 29 -4.18 -25.84 37.39
N VAL A 30 -3.70 -25.74 36.15
CA VAL A 30 -4.32 -26.46 35.03
C VAL A 30 -3.99 -27.92 35.25
N ALA A 31 -4.95 -28.66 35.82
CA ALA A 31 -4.94 -30.10 35.84
C ALA A 31 -4.95 -30.59 34.39
N LEU A 32 -3.79 -31.08 33.93
CA LEU A 32 -3.68 -31.96 32.77
C LEU A 32 -4.49 -33.23 33.08
N VAL A 33 -5.75 -33.26 32.67
CA VAL A 33 -6.50 -34.50 32.57
C VAL A 33 -5.96 -35.25 31.36
N VAL A 34 -4.94 -36.08 31.62
CA VAL A 34 -4.52 -37.13 30.69
C VAL A 34 -5.60 -38.21 30.75
N TRP A 35 -6.48 -38.23 29.75
CA TRP A 35 -7.31 -39.40 29.48
C TRP A 35 -6.41 -40.51 28.94
N VAL A 36 -5.92 -41.37 29.83
CA VAL A 36 -5.36 -42.67 29.46
C VAL A 36 -6.54 -43.58 29.14
N ALA A 37 -6.96 -43.59 27.87
CA ALA A 37 -7.79 -44.66 27.36
C ALA A 37 -6.94 -45.95 27.36
N HIS A 38 -7.28 -46.89 28.24
CA HIS A 38 -6.80 -48.27 28.14
C HIS A 38 -7.41 -48.90 26.90
N THR A 39 -6.63 -48.97 25.81
CA THR A 39 -6.90 -49.91 24.72
C THR A 39 -6.14 -51.21 24.99
N PRO A 40 -6.81 -52.37 24.98
CA PRO A 40 -6.13 -53.65 25.06
C PRO A 40 -5.42 -53.92 23.72
N GLY A 41 -4.18 -54.42 23.82
CA GLY A 41 -3.31 -54.96 22.78
C GLY A 41 -3.74 -54.80 21.32
N GLY A 42 -3.10 -53.88 20.61
CA GLY A 42 -3.08 -53.85 19.14
C GLY A 42 -1.65 -53.63 18.68
N GLU A 43 -1.16 -54.54 17.84
CA GLU A 43 0.15 -54.54 17.19
C GLU A 43 0.54 -53.17 16.59
N PRO A 44 1.83 -52.88 16.37
CA PRO A 44 2.27 -51.67 15.67
C PRO A 44 1.65 -51.63 14.26
N GLY A 45 0.56 -50.88 14.15
CA GLY A 45 -0.18 -50.65 12.92
C GLY A 45 0.71 -50.00 11.88
N ARG A 46 1.01 -50.77 10.85
CA ARG A 46 1.40 -50.32 9.51
C ARG A 46 0.66 -49.03 9.19
N ALA A 47 1.40 -47.94 8.94
CA ALA A 47 0.83 -46.69 8.47
C ALA A 47 -0.11 -47.00 7.30
N ALA A 48 -1.41 -46.77 7.50
CA ALA A 48 -2.40 -46.95 6.46
C ALA A 48 -2.01 -46.03 5.30
N THR A 49 -1.56 -46.62 4.20
CA THR A 49 -1.44 -45.94 2.91
C THR A 49 -2.80 -45.36 2.60
N ALA A 50 -2.94 -44.03 2.69
CA ALA A 50 -4.14 -43.33 2.28
C ALA A 50 -4.49 -43.80 0.87
N LYS A 51 -5.70 -44.35 0.69
CA LYS A 51 -6.22 -44.69 -0.63
C LYS A 51 -6.17 -43.43 -1.49
N ASP A 52 -5.55 -43.53 -2.66
CA ASP A 52 -5.62 -42.53 -3.71
C ASP A 52 -7.11 -42.35 -4.07
N ASP A 53 -7.71 -41.24 -3.64
CA ASP A 53 -9.13 -40.94 -3.88
C ASP A 53 -9.35 -40.41 -5.31
N GLY A 54 -8.30 -40.42 -6.14
CA GLY A 54 -8.33 -39.92 -7.50
C GLY A 54 -8.31 -38.40 -7.57
N THR A 55 -8.23 -37.69 -6.44
CA THR A 55 -8.20 -36.23 -6.38
C THR A 55 -6.84 -35.70 -5.98
N VAL A 56 -6.53 -34.49 -6.45
CA VAL A 56 -5.26 -33.82 -6.21
C VAL A 56 -5.54 -32.45 -5.64
N ALA A 57 -4.87 -32.12 -4.53
CA ALA A 57 -4.92 -30.77 -3.98
C ALA A 57 -4.07 -29.83 -4.84
N ILE A 58 -4.71 -28.85 -5.47
CA ILE A 58 -4.08 -27.80 -6.25
C ILE A 58 -4.14 -26.50 -5.47
N THR A 59 -3.00 -25.84 -5.33
CA THR A 59 -2.90 -24.50 -4.73
C THR A 59 -2.40 -23.52 -5.77
N TYR A 60 -3.20 -22.49 -6.04
CA TYR A 60 -2.81 -21.33 -6.83
C TYR A 60 -2.19 -20.28 -5.91
N ILE A 61 -1.06 -19.73 -6.33
CA ILE A 61 -0.38 -18.65 -5.63
C ILE A 61 0.00 -17.58 -6.64
N VAL A 62 -0.37 -16.34 -6.33
CA VAL A 62 0.02 -15.17 -7.11
C VAL A 62 0.77 -14.21 -6.20
N THR A 63 1.93 -13.78 -6.65
CA THR A 63 2.78 -12.79 -5.96
C THR A 63 3.25 -11.74 -6.93
N GLY A 64 3.66 -10.59 -6.40
CA GLY A 64 4.23 -9.51 -7.20
C GLY A 64 4.74 -8.39 -6.31
N ASP A 65 5.34 -7.36 -6.92
CA ASP A 65 5.76 -6.12 -6.25
C ASP A 65 4.66 -5.04 -6.25
N ARG A 66 3.55 -5.30 -6.94
CA ARG A 66 2.37 -4.44 -6.99
C ARG A 66 1.28 -4.90 -6.02
N PRO A 67 0.46 -3.97 -5.49
CA PRO A 67 -0.54 -4.29 -4.47
C PRO A 67 -1.73 -5.08 -5.01
N THR A 68 -2.02 -4.99 -6.31
CA THR A 68 -3.17 -5.67 -6.93
C THR A 68 -2.82 -6.23 -8.30
N ALA A 69 -3.57 -7.20 -8.80
CA ALA A 69 -3.49 -7.69 -10.18
C ALA A 69 -4.84 -8.23 -10.66
N ASP A 70 -5.01 -8.36 -11.96
CA ASP A 70 -6.14 -9.11 -12.52
C ASP A 70 -5.73 -10.59 -12.55
N VAL A 71 -6.57 -11.46 -11.98
CA VAL A 71 -6.24 -12.87 -11.74
C VAL A 71 -7.39 -13.75 -12.21
N GLU A 72 -7.08 -14.68 -13.10
CA GLU A 72 -7.99 -15.67 -13.65
C GLU A 72 -7.44 -17.07 -13.34
N TYR A 73 -8.28 -17.99 -12.85
CA TYR A 73 -7.87 -19.37 -12.56
C TYR A 73 -9.02 -20.36 -12.64
N ASP A 74 -8.71 -21.63 -12.89
CA ASP A 74 -9.72 -22.69 -12.90
C ASP A 74 -10.08 -23.11 -11.47
N ALA A 75 -11.37 -23.29 -11.20
CA ALA A 75 -11.93 -23.91 -10.00
C ALA A 75 -12.80 -25.12 -10.37
N PRO A 76 -13.16 -26.02 -9.44
CA PRO A 76 -13.93 -27.23 -9.76
C PRO A 76 -15.28 -26.99 -10.44
N ASN A 77 -15.86 -25.80 -10.25
CA ASN A 77 -17.16 -25.43 -10.82
C ASN A 77 -17.06 -24.48 -12.03
N GLY A 78 -15.85 -24.29 -12.60
CA GLY A 78 -15.58 -23.35 -13.68
C GLY A 78 -14.45 -22.38 -13.35
N SER A 79 -14.17 -21.43 -14.25
CA SER A 79 -13.10 -20.45 -14.05
C SER A 79 -13.59 -19.25 -13.23
N GLU A 80 -12.69 -18.70 -12.42
CA GLU A 80 -12.89 -17.54 -11.56
C GLU A 80 -12.07 -16.37 -12.11
N ASP A 81 -12.67 -15.19 -12.25
CA ASP A 81 -12.03 -13.96 -12.73
C ASP A 81 -12.16 -12.85 -11.70
N HIS A 82 -11.02 -12.29 -11.29
CA HIS A 82 -10.92 -11.28 -10.26
C HIS A 82 -10.15 -10.06 -10.77
N GLU A 83 -10.85 -8.95 -10.95
CA GLU A 83 -10.21 -7.65 -11.21
C GLU A 83 -9.65 -7.03 -9.93
N ALA A 84 -8.44 -6.45 -10.02
CA ALA A 84 -7.83 -5.71 -8.90
C ALA A 84 -7.66 -6.52 -7.60
N LEU A 85 -7.42 -7.83 -7.72
CA LEU A 85 -7.24 -8.72 -6.58
C LEU A 85 -5.98 -8.35 -5.81
N ALA A 86 -6.10 -8.19 -4.49
CA ALA A 86 -4.97 -7.85 -3.62
C ALA A 86 -3.92 -8.96 -3.59
N LEU A 87 -2.64 -8.57 -3.60
CA LEU A 87 -1.50 -9.48 -3.56
C LEU A 87 -0.79 -9.45 -2.18
N PRO A 88 -0.17 -10.58 -1.76
CA PRO A 88 -0.20 -11.88 -2.41
C PRO A 88 -1.57 -12.56 -2.31
N PHE A 89 -1.88 -13.40 -3.29
CA PHE A 89 -3.12 -14.18 -3.34
C PHE A 89 -2.82 -15.68 -3.26
N LYS A 90 -3.69 -16.42 -2.57
CA LYS A 90 -3.68 -17.89 -2.52
C LYS A 90 -5.12 -18.43 -2.54
N ALA A 91 -5.34 -19.45 -3.37
CA ALA A 91 -6.53 -20.29 -3.34
C ALA A 91 -6.14 -21.77 -3.42
N GLN A 92 -6.98 -22.65 -2.85
CA GLN A 92 -6.74 -24.08 -2.85
C GLN A 92 -8.03 -24.83 -3.14
N TYR A 93 -7.96 -25.80 -4.05
CA TYR A 93 -9.07 -26.64 -4.46
C TYR A 93 -8.61 -28.10 -4.62
N ARG A 94 -9.57 -28.99 -4.78
CA ARG A 94 -9.34 -30.38 -5.19
C ARG A 94 -9.88 -30.58 -6.59
N PHE A 95 -9.08 -31.21 -7.44
CA PHE A 95 -9.40 -31.56 -8.82
C PHE A 95 -9.31 -33.07 -8.98
N GLU A 96 -10.05 -33.62 -9.93
CA GLU A 96 -9.83 -34.99 -10.39
C GLU A 96 -8.48 -35.08 -11.10
N LYS A 97 -7.80 -36.21 -10.91
CA LYS A 97 -6.50 -36.45 -11.53
C LYS A 97 -6.62 -36.42 -13.05
N GLY A 98 -5.84 -35.55 -13.66
CA GLY A 98 -5.79 -35.36 -15.11
C GLY A 98 -6.59 -34.17 -15.63
N GLU A 99 -7.38 -33.50 -14.78
CA GLU A 99 -8.03 -32.25 -15.16
C GLU A 99 -7.02 -31.14 -15.48
N THR A 100 -7.37 -30.31 -16.45
CA THR A 100 -6.60 -29.10 -16.78
C THR A 100 -6.77 -28.07 -15.67
N VAL A 101 -5.64 -27.47 -15.29
CA VAL A 101 -5.62 -26.35 -14.35
C VAL A 101 -4.79 -25.22 -14.94
N SER A 102 -5.36 -24.02 -14.93
CA SER A 102 -4.71 -22.80 -15.39
C SER A 102 -4.77 -21.70 -14.32
N LEU A 103 -3.75 -20.85 -14.35
CA LEU A 103 -3.64 -19.66 -13.53
C LEU A 103 -2.97 -18.58 -14.38
N ARG A 104 -3.70 -17.52 -14.67
CA ARG A 104 -3.21 -16.34 -15.36
C ARG A 104 -3.25 -15.15 -14.42
N VAL A 105 -2.16 -14.39 -14.42
CA VAL A 105 -2.08 -13.12 -13.73
C VAL A 105 -1.61 -12.03 -14.67
N GLN A 106 -2.31 -10.91 -14.66
CA GLN A 106 -1.97 -9.74 -15.44
C GLN A 106 -1.77 -8.52 -14.52
N ASN A 107 -0.63 -7.86 -14.72
CA ASN A 107 -0.40 -6.58 -14.10
C ASN A 107 -1.35 -5.53 -14.69
N ARG A 108 -2.02 -4.79 -13.82
CA ARG A 108 -2.92 -3.72 -14.23
C ARG A 108 -2.11 -2.53 -14.70
N TYR A 109 -2.54 -1.88 -15.78
CA TYR A 109 -1.86 -0.68 -16.27
C TYR A 109 -1.77 0.40 -15.17
N GLN A 110 -2.76 0.47 -14.28
CA GLN A 110 -2.82 1.44 -13.18
C GLN A 110 -1.73 1.23 -12.12
N ASN A 111 -1.17 0.01 -12.02
CA ASN A 111 -0.09 -0.28 -11.07
C ASN A 111 1.28 0.22 -11.54
N GLY A 112 1.41 0.50 -12.83
CA GLY A 112 2.69 0.72 -13.48
C GLY A 112 3.55 -0.53 -13.65
N PRO A 113 4.80 -0.41 -14.13
CA PRO A 113 5.65 -1.56 -14.39
C PRO A 113 5.85 -2.37 -13.12
N GLY A 114 5.51 -3.64 -13.13
CA GLY A 114 5.63 -4.51 -11.96
C GLY A 114 6.16 -5.87 -12.35
N HIS A 115 6.67 -6.59 -11.38
CA HIS A 115 6.98 -8.01 -11.48
C HIS A 115 5.81 -8.81 -10.91
N MET A 116 5.33 -9.77 -11.68
CA MET A 116 4.23 -10.67 -11.34
C MET A 116 4.71 -12.10 -11.47
N MET A 117 4.25 -12.97 -10.57
CA MET A 117 4.56 -14.40 -10.60
C MET A 117 3.33 -15.23 -10.26
N CYS A 118 3.01 -16.20 -11.13
CA CYS A 118 2.05 -17.26 -10.85
C CYS A 118 2.80 -18.52 -10.39
N THR A 119 2.15 -19.32 -9.53
CA THR A 119 2.67 -20.62 -9.09
C THR A 119 1.51 -21.58 -8.88
N ILE A 120 1.62 -22.78 -9.48
CA ILE A 120 0.72 -23.91 -9.23
C ILE A 120 1.47 -24.95 -8.41
N VAL A 121 0.89 -25.33 -7.28
CA VAL A 121 1.41 -26.36 -6.39
C VAL A 121 0.43 -27.54 -6.40
N ALA A 122 0.92 -28.73 -6.70
CA ALA A 122 0.16 -29.98 -6.60
C ALA A 122 0.76 -30.86 -5.51
N ASN A 123 -0.07 -31.32 -4.57
CA ASN A 123 0.37 -32.17 -3.44
C ASN A 123 1.61 -31.64 -2.70
N GLY A 124 1.69 -30.31 -2.53
CA GLY A 124 2.79 -29.63 -1.83
C GLY A 124 4.05 -29.37 -2.67
N ALA A 125 4.11 -29.84 -3.92
CA ALA A 125 5.23 -29.58 -4.83
C ALA A 125 4.86 -28.56 -5.92
N VAL A 126 5.78 -27.64 -6.24
CA VAL A 126 5.58 -26.69 -7.35
C VAL A 126 5.63 -27.45 -8.66
N VAL A 127 4.54 -27.44 -9.42
CA VAL A 127 4.44 -28.10 -10.74
C VAL A 127 4.52 -27.12 -11.90
N LYS A 128 4.26 -25.84 -11.64
CA LYS A 128 4.47 -24.75 -12.59
C LYS A 128 4.73 -23.44 -11.86
N GLN A 129 5.68 -22.65 -12.37
CA GLN A 129 5.96 -21.29 -11.90
C GLN A 129 6.41 -20.47 -13.10
N ALA A 130 5.85 -19.27 -13.24
CA ALA A 130 6.21 -18.35 -14.31
C ALA A 130 6.13 -16.91 -13.79
N SER A 131 6.99 -16.05 -14.33
CA SER A 131 7.06 -14.64 -13.95
C SER A 131 7.11 -13.74 -15.18
N ALA A 132 6.56 -12.55 -15.05
CA ALA A 132 6.63 -11.52 -16.07
C ALA A 132 6.87 -10.15 -15.41
N SER A 133 7.60 -9.28 -16.11
CA SER A 133 7.86 -7.91 -15.68
C SER A 133 7.45 -6.90 -16.72
N GLY A 134 6.92 -5.76 -16.29
CA GLY A 134 6.51 -4.68 -17.18
C GLY A 134 5.11 -4.16 -16.88
N ARG A 135 4.70 -3.17 -17.66
CA ARG A 135 3.44 -2.43 -17.46
C ARG A 135 2.19 -3.28 -17.73
N PHE A 136 2.29 -4.18 -18.70
CA PHE A 136 1.22 -5.11 -19.10
C PHE A 136 1.66 -6.56 -18.88
N ALA A 137 2.56 -6.79 -17.91
CA ALA A 137 3.14 -8.09 -17.64
C ALA A 137 2.05 -9.12 -17.40
N THR A 138 2.08 -10.21 -18.18
CA THR A 138 1.17 -11.34 -18.00
C THR A 138 2.02 -12.58 -17.74
N ALA A 139 1.77 -13.25 -16.63
CA ALA A 139 2.35 -14.55 -16.33
C ALA A 139 1.25 -15.61 -16.35
N SER A 140 1.48 -16.69 -17.09
CA SER A 140 0.54 -17.81 -17.22
C SER A 140 1.19 -19.10 -16.75
N CYS A 141 0.44 -19.86 -15.97
CA CYS A 141 0.82 -21.14 -15.42
C CYS A 141 -0.27 -22.16 -15.77
N ASP A 142 0.08 -23.19 -16.52
CA ASP A 142 -0.85 -24.24 -16.94
C ASP A 142 -0.28 -25.61 -16.57
N GLY A 143 -1.16 -26.57 -16.28
CA GLY A 143 -0.80 -27.93 -15.93
C GLY A 143 -1.98 -28.90 -15.93
N LEU A 144 -1.69 -30.14 -15.52
CA LEU A 144 -2.66 -31.21 -15.37
C LEU A 144 -2.60 -31.71 -13.92
N ALA A 145 -3.74 -31.72 -13.24
CA ALA A 145 -3.86 -32.07 -11.83
C ALA A 145 -3.29 -33.47 -11.56
N GLY A 146 -2.25 -33.56 -10.73
CA GLY A 146 -1.60 -34.83 -10.36
C GLY A 146 -0.81 -35.52 -11.46
N MET A 147 -0.71 -34.95 -12.66
CA MET A 147 0.08 -35.48 -13.77
C MET A 147 1.30 -34.60 -14.10
N SER A 148 1.24 -33.30 -13.80
CA SER A 148 2.38 -32.41 -13.94
C SER A 148 3.52 -32.79 -12.99
N ARG A 149 4.74 -32.88 -13.53
CA ARG A 149 5.93 -33.19 -12.74
C ARG A 149 6.35 -31.98 -11.90
N PRO A 150 6.86 -32.19 -10.67
CA PRO A 150 7.48 -31.12 -9.91
C PRO A 150 8.62 -30.45 -10.69
N VAL A 151 8.69 -29.13 -10.63
CA VAL A 151 9.79 -28.34 -11.21
C VAL A 151 11.00 -28.45 -10.28
N PRO A 152 12.13 -29.02 -10.73
CA PRO A 152 13.31 -29.19 -9.88
C PRO A 152 13.82 -27.85 -9.34
N GLY A 153 14.03 -27.76 -8.03
CA GLY A 153 14.57 -26.57 -7.36
C GLY A 153 13.57 -25.42 -7.18
N ALA A 154 12.37 -25.50 -7.76
CA ALA A 154 11.33 -24.49 -7.55
C ALA A 154 10.81 -24.54 -6.10
N LYS A 155 10.64 -23.37 -5.50
CA LYS A 155 10.13 -23.22 -4.13
C LYS A 155 8.79 -22.51 -4.16
N VAL A 156 7.90 -22.91 -3.25
CA VAL A 156 6.67 -22.18 -3.00
C VAL A 156 7.04 -20.75 -2.57
N PRO A 157 6.58 -19.72 -3.29
CA PRO A 157 6.94 -18.35 -2.94
C PRO A 157 6.31 -17.95 -1.60
N PRO A 158 6.99 -17.12 -0.80
CA PRO A 158 6.44 -16.66 0.47
C PRO A 158 5.20 -15.80 0.23
N LEU A 159 4.13 -16.06 0.99
CA LEU A 159 2.90 -15.25 1.01
C LEU A 159 3.06 -14.02 1.90
N THR A 160 4.21 -13.36 1.79
CA THR A 160 4.45 -12.07 2.44
C THR A 160 3.96 -10.95 1.52
N ALA A 161 3.60 -9.80 2.13
CA ALA A 161 3.19 -8.62 1.38
C ALA A 161 4.16 -8.31 0.22
N PRO A 162 3.67 -7.74 -0.90
CA PRO A 162 4.48 -7.38 -2.06
C PRO A 162 5.77 -6.69 -1.63
N GLN A 163 6.91 -7.22 -2.08
CA GLN A 163 8.18 -6.56 -1.86
C GLN A 163 8.22 -5.35 -2.78
N LEU A 164 8.31 -4.16 -2.20
CA LEU A 164 8.39 -2.92 -2.98
C LEU A 164 9.56 -2.98 -3.97
N PRO A 165 9.44 -2.34 -5.15
CA PRO A 165 10.55 -2.20 -6.07
C PRO A 165 11.80 -1.65 -5.37
N LYS A 166 12.98 -2.10 -5.80
CA LYS A 166 14.25 -1.68 -5.20
C LYS A 166 14.37 -0.15 -5.19
N GLY A 167 14.65 0.42 -4.03
CA GLY A 167 14.78 1.87 -3.83
C GLY A 167 13.48 2.56 -3.41
N GLU A 168 12.35 1.86 -3.43
CA GLU A 168 11.11 2.39 -2.88
C GLU A 168 10.99 2.20 -1.37
N VAL A 169 10.41 3.18 -0.70
CA VAL A 169 10.10 3.16 0.73
C VAL A 169 8.64 3.54 0.93
N ARG A 170 7.89 2.70 1.64
CA ARG A 170 6.54 3.01 2.11
C ARG A 170 6.51 3.07 3.62
N LEU A 171 5.90 4.13 4.17
CA LEU A 171 5.79 4.27 5.61
C LEU A 171 4.63 3.41 6.13
N THR A 172 4.94 2.45 7.00
CA THR A 172 3.96 1.60 7.69
C THR A 172 3.41 2.22 8.97
N LYS A 173 4.08 3.24 9.49
CA LYS A 173 3.71 3.97 10.71
C LYS A 173 3.36 5.41 10.40
N VAL A 174 2.66 6.04 11.33
CA VAL A 174 2.36 7.47 11.25
C VAL A 174 3.65 8.28 11.37
N VAL A 175 3.94 9.08 10.35
CA VAL A 175 5.02 10.07 10.33
C VAL A 175 4.39 11.40 9.92
N ARG A 176 4.57 12.43 10.76
CA ARG A 176 3.92 13.71 10.52
C ARG A 176 4.52 14.43 9.31
N VAL A 177 3.66 15.13 8.57
CA VAL A 177 4.08 16.06 7.53
C VAL A 177 4.97 17.12 8.16
N PRO A 178 6.23 17.28 7.68
CA PRO A 178 7.11 18.29 8.24
C PRO A 178 6.57 19.68 7.95
N ARG A 179 6.93 20.64 8.81
CA ARG A 179 6.76 22.06 8.50
C ARG A 179 7.93 22.49 7.62
N TYR A 180 7.68 22.64 6.33
CA TYR A 180 8.72 23.07 5.40
C TYR A 180 9.11 24.54 5.68
N LYS A 181 10.40 24.84 5.56
CA LYS A 181 10.94 26.18 5.86
C LYS A 181 10.58 27.18 4.76
N GLY A 182 10.18 28.39 5.15
CA GLY A 182 9.82 29.48 4.24
C GLY A 182 8.36 29.92 4.40
N SER A 183 7.95 30.89 3.60
CA SER A 183 6.58 31.44 3.61
C SER A 183 5.63 30.77 2.63
N GLY A 184 6.15 29.98 1.68
CA GLY A 184 5.38 29.49 0.53
C GLY A 184 4.96 30.62 -0.41
N SER A 185 4.10 30.28 -1.36
CA SER A 185 3.44 31.19 -2.28
C SER A 185 2.36 32.03 -1.57
N PRO A 186 2.12 33.27 -2.04
CA PRO A 186 0.98 34.05 -1.59
C PRO A 186 -0.33 33.33 -1.93
N VAL A 187 -1.37 33.50 -1.11
CA VAL A 187 -2.71 32.97 -1.37
C VAL A 187 -3.56 34.07 -2.01
N LEU A 188 -3.97 33.87 -3.26
CA LEU A 188 -4.75 34.84 -4.03
C LEU A 188 -6.26 34.71 -3.80
N GLY A 189 -6.70 33.55 -3.32
CA GLY A 189 -8.11 33.27 -3.14
C GLY A 189 -8.36 31.82 -2.75
N ARG A 190 -9.50 31.28 -3.20
CA ARG A 190 -9.92 29.91 -2.92
C ARG A 190 -10.40 29.24 -4.19
N VAL A 191 -9.85 28.08 -4.49
CA VAL A 191 -10.35 27.19 -5.52
C VAL A 191 -11.53 26.40 -4.96
N GLY A 192 -12.65 26.39 -5.67
CA GLY A 192 -13.76 25.46 -5.44
C GLY A 192 -13.81 24.40 -6.53
N ASP A 193 -13.81 23.13 -6.12
CA ASP A 193 -14.02 21.97 -6.98
C ASP A 193 -15.36 21.30 -6.61
N GLY A 194 -16.40 21.62 -7.36
CA GLY A 194 -17.75 21.10 -7.11
C GLY A 194 -17.86 19.59 -7.30
N ASP A 195 -17.08 19.01 -8.22
CA ASP A 195 -17.12 17.58 -8.52
C ASP A 195 -16.40 16.77 -7.44
N ALA A 196 -15.26 17.29 -6.97
CA ALA A 196 -14.53 16.71 -5.85
C ALA A 196 -15.16 17.09 -4.50
N ARG A 197 -16.07 18.08 -4.42
CA ARG A 197 -16.59 18.62 -3.15
C ARG A 197 -15.46 19.10 -2.22
N LEU A 198 -14.44 19.71 -2.81
CA LEU A 198 -13.28 20.24 -2.10
C LEU A 198 -13.14 21.73 -2.38
N SER A 199 -12.59 22.45 -1.41
CA SER A 199 -12.05 23.79 -1.63
C SER A 199 -10.72 23.98 -0.91
N TYR A 200 -9.82 24.77 -1.49
CA TYR A 200 -8.45 24.94 -1.00
C TYR A 200 -7.86 26.28 -1.47
N ALA A 201 -6.74 26.70 -0.89
CA ALA A 201 -6.07 27.95 -1.25
C ALA A 201 -5.71 27.98 -2.74
N GLU A 202 -6.06 29.08 -3.41
CA GLU A 202 -5.51 29.38 -4.73
C GLU A 202 -4.12 30.00 -4.55
N LEU A 203 -3.09 29.25 -4.93
CA LEU A 203 -1.70 29.68 -4.78
C LEU A 203 -1.35 30.69 -5.88
N GLY A 204 -0.57 31.71 -5.54
CA GLY A 204 -0.05 32.71 -6.47
C GLY A 204 1.47 32.64 -6.65
N GLY A 205 2.06 33.76 -7.06
CA GLY A 205 3.49 33.84 -7.36
C GLY A 205 3.80 33.11 -8.67
N ALA A 206 4.55 32.02 -8.60
CA ALA A 206 4.85 31.20 -9.79
C ALA A 206 3.60 30.46 -10.32
N TRP A 207 2.68 30.07 -9.42
CA TRP A 207 1.47 29.34 -9.79
C TRP A 207 0.56 30.18 -10.69
N GLY A 208 0.18 29.59 -11.83
CA GLY A 208 -0.87 30.14 -12.66
C GLY A 208 -2.26 30.02 -12.00
N PRO A 209 -3.27 30.75 -12.50
CA PRO A 209 -4.63 30.70 -11.96
C PRO A 209 -5.25 29.31 -12.12
N SER A 210 -6.20 28.98 -11.24
CA SER A 210 -6.87 27.70 -11.26
C SER A 210 -7.83 27.57 -12.45
N ARG A 211 -7.59 26.55 -13.29
CA ARG A 211 -8.39 26.25 -14.48
C ARG A 211 -9.26 25.01 -14.26
N ARG A 212 -10.40 24.97 -14.95
CA ARG A 212 -11.20 23.74 -15.06
C ARG A 212 -10.51 22.76 -16.01
N SER A 213 -10.73 21.48 -15.79
CA SER A 213 -10.29 20.41 -16.67
C SER A 213 -11.40 19.37 -16.78
N ASP A 214 -11.44 18.67 -17.90
CA ASP A 214 -12.36 17.55 -18.07
C ASP A 214 -11.85 16.36 -17.24
N PRO A 215 -12.57 15.93 -16.20
CA PRO A 215 -12.13 14.84 -15.33
C PRO A 215 -12.14 13.47 -16.05
N GLU A 216 -12.87 13.30 -17.16
CA GLU A 216 -12.85 12.06 -17.93
C GLU A 216 -11.55 11.90 -18.72
N VAL A 217 -10.99 13.03 -19.18
CA VAL A 217 -9.73 13.06 -19.94
C VAL A 217 -8.52 13.13 -19.01
N THR A 218 -8.59 13.97 -17.97
CA THR A 218 -7.41 14.33 -17.16
C THR A 218 -7.36 13.63 -15.80
N GLY A 219 -8.47 13.07 -15.34
CA GLY A 219 -8.61 12.48 -13.99
C GLY A 219 -8.82 13.50 -12.86
N TYR A 220 -8.90 14.80 -13.16
CA TYR A 220 -9.12 15.87 -12.19
C TYR A 220 -10.01 16.99 -12.75
N GLY A 221 -10.74 17.70 -11.87
CA GLY A 221 -11.66 18.77 -12.26
C GLY A 221 -11.04 20.18 -12.22
N ARG A 222 -10.04 20.38 -11.35
CA ARG A 222 -9.34 21.66 -11.18
C ARG A 222 -7.83 21.48 -11.22
N ARG A 223 -7.12 22.47 -11.76
CA ARG A 223 -5.65 22.46 -11.84
C ARG A 223 -5.04 23.86 -11.74
N GLN A 224 -3.91 23.99 -11.03
CA GLN A 224 -2.93 25.08 -11.16
C GLN A 224 -1.58 24.48 -11.57
N VAL A 225 -0.83 25.18 -12.44
CA VAL A 225 0.49 24.74 -12.90
C VAL A 225 1.45 25.92 -13.03
N PHE A 226 2.73 25.63 -13.06
CA PHE A 226 3.76 26.50 -13.62
C PHE A 226 4.91 25.66 -14.21
N ASP A 227 5.55 26.19 -15.25
CA ASP A 227 6.67 25.52 -15.92
C ASP A 227 7.97 25.68 -15.12
N THR A 228 8.78 24.62 -15.08
CA THR A 228 10.08 24.62 -14.38
C THR A 228 11.24 24.40 -15.32
N ASP A 229 11.15 23.36 -16.13
CA ASP A 229 12.06 23.03 -17.22
C ASP A 229 11.23 22.74 -18.49
N ALA A 230 11.88 22.60 -19.64
CA ALA A 230 11.19 22.24 -20.88
C ALA A 230 10.42 20.92 -20.70
N SER A 231 9.09 20.97 -20.82
CA SER A 231 8.18 19.83 -20.61
C SER A 231 8.10 19.26 -19.17
N TRP A 232 8.45 20.06 -18.15
CA TRP A 232 8.30 19.68 -16.74
C TRP A 232 7.60 20.77 -15.91
N GLN A 233 6.53 20.39 -15.23
CA GLN A 233 5.64 21.32 -14.54
C GLN A 233 5.46 20.95 -13.07
N ALA A 234 5.38 21.96 -12.23
CA ALA A 234 4.73 21.81 -10.93
C ALA A 234 3.21 21.77 -11.13
N VAL A 235 2.51 20.94 -10.38
CA VAL A 235 1.07 20.69 -10.56
C VAL A 235 0.35 20.63 -9.22
N LEU A 236 -0.74 21.39 -9.09
CA LEU A 236 -1.73 21.28 -8.02
C LEU A 236 -3.07 20.91 -8.66
N ALA A 237 -3.68 19.78 -8.30
CA ALA A 237 -4.95 19.37 -8.87
C ALA A 237 -5.86 18.65 -7.87
N SER A 238 -7.17 18.70 -8.10
CA SER A 238 -8.18 18.01 -7.29
C SER A 238 -9.17 17.22 -8.15
N GLY A 239 -9.68 16.13 -7.59
CA GLY A 239 -10.60 15.24 -8.29
C GLY A 239 -11.22 14.18 -7.39
N LYS A 240 -11.83 13.18 -8.02
CA LYS A 240 -12.38 11.98 -7.34
C LYS A 240 -11.43 10.82 -7.52
N VAL A 241 -11.28 10.00 -6.47
CA VAL A 241 -10.54 8.74 -6.60
C VAL A 241 -11.16 7.89 -7.72
N SER A 242 -10.30 7.27 -8.54
CA SER A 242 -10.74 6.42 -9.64
C SER A 242 -11.58 5.25 -9.12
N SER A 243 -12.68 4.93 -9.81
CA SER A 243 -13.52 3.76 -9.49
C SER A 243 -12.71 2.46 -9.49
N ALA A 244 -11.68 2.36 -10.35
CA ALA A 244 -10.79 1.20 -10.44
C ALA A 244 -10.00 0.90 -9.15
N LEU A 245 -9.86 1.88 -8.25
CA LEU A 245 -9.22 1.70 -6.94
C LEU A 245 -10.22 1.35 -5.84
N MET A 246 -11.52 1.54 -6.07
CA MET A 246 -12.52 1.48 -4.99
C MET A 246 -12.81 0.06 -4.49
N GLY A 247 -12.69 -0.96 -5.35
CA GLY A 247 -12.98 -2.36 -5.01
C GLY A 247 -11.93 -3.00 -4.09
N ALA A 248 -10.66 -2.59 -4.23
CA ALA A 248 -9.51 -3.23 -3.58
C ALA A 248 -9.27 -2.80 -2.12
N TYR A 249 -9.81 -1.66 -1.69
CA TYR A 249 -9.49 -1.08 -0.38
C TYR A 249 -10.72 -0.94 0.51
N LYS A 250 -10.78 -1.78 1.55
CA LYS A 250 -11.86 -1.88 2.54
C LYS A 250 -11.30 -1.82 3.97
N GLY A 251 -12.16 -1.66 4.97
CA GLY A 251 -11.79 -1.72 6.39
C GLY A 251 -11.25 -0.41 7.00
N PRO A 252 -10.73 -0.47 8.24
CA PRO A 252 -10.37 0.72 9.02
C PRO A 252 -9.21 1.52 8.44
N ASP A 253 -8.26 0.87 7.75
CA ASP A 253 -7.11 1.51 7.12
C ASP A 253 -7.36 1.96 5.68
N ARG A 254 -8.61 1.90 5.22
CA ARG A 254 -9.01 2.18 3.84
C ARG A 254 -8.48 3.52 3.31
N LEU A 255 -8.58 4.60 4.08
CA LEU A 255 -8.12 5.92 3.61
C LEU A 255 -6.61 5.99 3.43
N ARG A 256 -5.84 5.36 4.32
CA ARG A 256 -4.38 5.23 4.18
C ARG A 256 -4.05 4.46 2.91
N ALA A 257 -4.65 3.30 2.72
CA ALA A 257 -4.40 2.44 1.57
C ALA A 257 -4.80 3.10 0.25
N LEU A 258 -5.95 3.78 0.21
CA LEU A 258 -6.38 4.57 -0.96
C LEU A 258 -5.43 5.73 -1.25
N THR A 259 -4.94 6.43 -0.22
CA THR A 259 -3.96 7.52 -0.41
C THR A 259 -2.65 6.99 -1.00
N THR A 260 -2.17 5.83 -0.52
CA THR A 260 -1.01 5.15 -1.11
C THR A 260 -1.26 4.80 -2.57
N ALA A 261 -2.43 4.23 -2.88
CA ALA A 261 -2.77 3.83 -4.24
C ALA A 261 -2.89 5.03 -5.20
N VAL A 262 -3.48 6.15 -4.76
CA VAL A 262 -3.53 7.39 -5.55
C VAL A 262 -2.12 7.93 -5.78
N GLN A 263 -1.25 7.87 -4.77
CA GLN A 263 0.14 8.32 -4.90
C GLN A 263 0.96 7.43 -5.84
N ASP A 264 0.75 6.11 -5.79
CA ASP A 264 1.38 5.17 -6.73
C ASP A 264 0.89 5.41 -8.16
N ALA A 265 -0.41 5.63 -8.37
CA ALA A 265 -0.97 5.98 -9.68
C ALA A 265 -0.45 7.32 -10.21
N ARG A 266 -0.22 8.32 -9.33
CA ARG A 266 0.40 9.59 -9.69
C ARG A 266 1.87 9.41 -10.09
N GLN A 267 2.65 8.69 -9.29
CA GLN A 267 4.04 8.34 -9.62
C GLN A 267 4.10 7.70 -11.02
N HIS A 268 3.19 6.77 -11.28
CA HIS A 268 3.16 6.04 -12.54
C HIS A 268 2.77 6.91 -13.75
N SER A 269 1.73 7.73 -13.62
CA SER A 269 1.18 8.48 -14.76
C SER A 269 2.01 9.72 -15.12
N ALA A 270 2.77 10.26 -14.16
CA ALA A 270 3.41 11.56 -14.29
C ALA A 270 4.94 11.51 -14.41
N PHE A 271 5.56 10.42 -13.97
CA PHE A 271 7.01 10.28 -13.92
C PHE A 271 7.50 9.14 -14.81
N THR A 272 8.82 8.96 -14.91
CA THR A 272 9.43 7.91 -15.71
C THR A 272 9.25 6.55 -15.06
N ASP A 273 9.28 5.47 -15.86
CA ASP A 273 9.17 4.08 -15.37
C ASP A 273 10.32 3.67 -14.42
N THR A 274 11.41 4.46 -14.36
CA THR A 274 12.55 4.28 -13.46
C THR A 274 12.45 5.09 -12.17
N THR A 275 11.35 5.82 -11.98
CA THR A 275 11.14 6.66 -10.79
C THR A 275 10.97 5.81 -9.55
N THR A 276 11.70 6.16 -8.49
CA THR A 276 11.59 5.51 -7.18
C THR A 276 10.94 6.46 -6.17
N GLY A 277 9.98 5.93 -5.41
CA GLY A 277 9.22 6.68 -4.43
C GLY A 277 9.68 6.43 -3.00
N ARG A 278 10.03 7.49 -2.26
CA ARG A 278 10.31 7.43 -0.82
C ARG A 278 9.28 8.23 -0.02
N ASP A 279 8.38 7.54 0.66
CA ASP A 279 7.43 8.18 1.59
C ASP A 279 8.20 8.86 2.73
N VAL A 280 7.98 10.16 2.92
CA VAL A 280 8.59 10.98 3.98
C VAL A 280 7.59 11.46 5.02
N ALA A 281 6.29 11.40 4.71
CA ALA A 281 5.22 11.58 5.68
C ALA A 281 4.02 10.71 5.31
N SER A 282 3.30 10.24 6.32
CA SER A 282 2.05 9.49 6.19
C SER A 282 1.28 9.64 7.48
N GLN A 283 0.14 10.34 7.47
CA GLN A 283 -0.63 10.55 8.69
C GLN A 283 -2.13 10.73 8.41
N PRO A 284 -2.99 10.40 9.39
CA PRO A 284 -4.37 10.84 9.35
C PRO A 284 -4.42 12.36 9.56
N ILE A 285 -5.39 12.99 8.90
CA ILE A 285 -5.75 14.39 9.12
C ILE A 285 -7.28 14.52 9.19
N ASP A 286 -7.75 15.65 9.70
CA ASP A 286 -9.16 16.02 9.70
C ASP A 286 -9.39 17.18 8.72
N VAL A 287 -10.40 17.06 7.88
CA VAL A 287 -10.78 18.08 6.90
C VAL A 287 -12.26 18.38 7.07
N SER A 288 -12.59 19.51 7.70
CA SER A 288 -13.97 19.89 7.99
C SER A 288 -14.76 18.81 8.76
N GLY A 289 -14.16 18.15 9.76
CA GLY A 289 -14.76 17.07 10.53
C GLY A 289 -14.82 15.72 9.79
N ARG A 290 -14.26 15.65 8.58
CA ARG A 290 -14.19 14.43 7.77
C ARG A 290 -12.82 13.79 7.87
N LYS A 291 -12.81 12.45 7.90
CA LYS A 291 -11.56 11.69 7.90
C LYS A 291 -10.85 11.84 6.57
N ALA A 292 -9.55 12.08 6.66
CA ALA A 292 -8.66 12.15 5.52
C ALA A 292 -7.31 11.54 5.89
N TRP A 293 -6.53 11.24 4.85
CA TRP A 293 -5.16 10.78 5.01
C TRP A 293 -4.27 11.50 4.03
N VAL A 294 -3.06 11.87 4.48
CA VAL A 294 -2.05 12.51 3.65
C VAL A 294 -0.81 11.62 3.55
N ILE A 295 -0.25 11.54 2.35
CA ILE A 295 1.07 10.98 2.09
C ILE A 295 1.89 12.05 1.38
N VAL A 296 3.13 12.20 1.82
CA VAL A 296 4.14 12.99 1.11
C VAL A 296 5.29 12.07 0.73
N ARG A 297 5.69 12.13 -0.54
CA ARG A 297 6.70 11.27 -1.15
C ARG A 297 7.71 12.09 -1.91
N GLU A 298 8.98 11.75 -1.76
CA GLU A 298 10.02 12.17 -2.68
C GLU A 298 10.00 11.22 -3.88
N MET A 299 9.77 11.76 -5.07
CA MET A 299 9.81 11.04 -6.35
C MET A 299 11.19 11.25 -6.96
N HIS A 300 12.09 10.26 -6.86
CA HIS A 300 13.46 10.35 -7.37
C HIS A 300 13.53 9.79 -8.79
N PHE A 301 13.98 10.59 -9.75
CA PHE A 301 13.99 10.23 -11.17
C PHE A 301 15.16 10.87 -11.92
N ARG A 302 15.33 10.45 -13.18
CA ARG A 302 16.14 11.14 -14.18
C ARG A 302 15.34 11.21 -15.48
N LYS A 303 15.29 12.40 -16.07
CA LYS A 303 14.64 12.64 -17.36
C LYS A 303 15.52 13.61 -18.15
N GLU A 304 15.75 13.30 -19.42
CA GLU A 304 16.50 14.17 -20.31
C GLU A 304 15.81 15.54 -20.43
N GLY A 305 16.60 16.61 -20.40
CA GLY A 305 16.08 17.99 -20.47
C GLY A 305 15.41 18.51 -19.19
N VAL A 306 15.35 17.73 -18.11
CA VAL A 306 14.81 18.16 -16.81
C VAL A 306 15.93 18.27 -15.79
N SER A 307 16.09 19.46 -15.19
CA SER A 307 17.16 19.72 -14.22
C SER A 307 16.86 19.12 -12.85
N SER A 308 15.57 18.99 -12.51
CA SER A 308 15.12 18.30 -11.30
C SER A 308 15.42 16.81 -11.37
N THR A 309 16.03 16.26 -10.32
CA THR A 309 16.21 14.82 -10.12
C THR A 309 15.26 14.25 -9.06
N MET A 310 14.46 15.12 -8.44
CA MET A 310 13.49 14.74 -7.43
C MET A 310 12.37 15.75 -7.35
N ASP A 311 11.13 15.27 -7.28
CA ASP A 311 9.97 16.11 -7.00
C ASP A 311 9.35 15.72 -5.65
N LEU A 312 8.92 16.73 -4.88
CA LEU A 312 8.15 16.50 -3.67
C LEU A 312 6.66 16.42 -4.06
N SER A 313 6.07 15.26 -3.87
CA SER A 313 4.67 14.99 -4.20
C SER A 313 3.87 14.75 -2.92
N ALA A 314 2.78 15.50 -2.73
CA ALA A 314 1.85 15.34 -1.62
C ALA A 314 0.45 15.00 -2.15
N VAL A 315 -0.14 13.92 -1.64
CA VAL A 315 -1.55 13.56 -1.92
C VAL A 315 -2.32 13.54 -0.61
N VAL A 316 -3.51 14.14 -0.63
CA VAL A 316 -4.51 14.02 0.43
C VAL A 316 -5.74 13.35 -0.16
N VAL A 317 -6.21 12.25 0.45
CA VAL A 317 -7.52 11.66 0.15
C VAL A 317 -8.48 11.95 1.29
N VAL A 318 -9.67 12.46 0.96
CA VAL A 318 -10.70 12.91 1.90
C VAL A 318 -11.98 12.09 1.70
N ASP A 319 -12.50 11.53 2.78
CA ASP A 319 -13.85 10.99 2.80
C ASP A 319 -14.87 12.13 2.83
N THR A 320 -15.31 12.57 1.65
CA THR A 320 -16.30 13.63 1.49
C THR A 320 -17.74 13.15 1.75
N GLY A 321 -17.95 11.89 2.11
CA GLY A 321 -19.27 11.26 2.28
C GLY A 321 -19.92 10.81 0.98
N ARG A 322 -19.17 10.88 -0.13
CA ARG A 322 -19.56 10.34 -1.43
C ARG A 322 -19.08 8.89 -1.58
N PRO A 323 -19.69 8.11 -2.49
CA PRO A 323 -19.24 6.74 -2.77
C PRO A 323 -17.76 6.65 -3.11
N ARG A 324 -17.23 7.64 -3.84
CA ARG A 324 -15.80 7.80 -4.13
C ARG A 324 -15.23 8.95 -3.29
N PRO A 325 -14.20 8.71 -2.46
CA PRO A 325 -13.43 9.76 -1.83
C PRO A 325 -12.86 10.74 -2.86
N SER A 326 -12.52 11.92 -2.38
CA SER A 326 -11.92 12.97 -3.19
C SER A 326 -10.45 13.08 -2.89
N PHE A 327 -9.66 13.57 -3.85
CA PHE A 327 -8.25 13.83 -3.63
C PHE A 327 -7.89 15.26 -3.98
N VAL A 328 -6.80 15.74 -3.38
CA VAL A 328 -6.01 16.86 -3.89
C VAL A 328 -4.55 16.45 -3.86
N TRP A 329 -3.79 16.81 -4.90
CA TRP A 329 -2.36 16.57 -4.95
C TRP A 329 -1.58 17.82 -5.29
N LEU A 330 -0.30 17.82 -4.90
CA LEU A 330 0.65 18.87 -5.19
C LEU A 330 2.02 18.25 -5.48
N ASP A 331 2.56 18.51 -6.66
CA ASP A 331 3.92 18.17 -7.05
C ASP A 331 4.76 19.43 -7.20
N VAL A 332 5.89 19.48 -6.49
CA VAL A 332 6.84 20.60 -6.54
C VAL A 332 8.22 20.08 -6.88
N PRO A 333 8.79 20.44 -8.04
CA PRO A 333 10.14 20.04 -8.40
C PRO A 333 11.19 20.47 -7.39
N GLY A 334 12.21 19.64 -7.20
CA GLY A 334 13.31 19.89 -6.24
C GLY A 334 14.12 21.12 -6.58
N SER A 335 14.19 21.49 -7.88
CA SER A 335 14.72 22.77 -8.36
C SER A 335 13.97 23.98 -7.78
N HIS A 336 12.74 23.76 -7.29
CA HIS A 336 11.84 24.75 -6.72
C HIS A 336 11.53 24.52 -5.23
N LYS A 337 12.45 23.89 -4.48
CA LYS A 337 12.27 23.56 -3.04
C LYS A 337 11.82 24.71 -2.13
N ARG A 338 12.03 25.97 -2.53
CA ARG A 338 11.52 27.16 -1.83
C ARG A 338 9.98 27.18 -1.71
N LEU A 339 9.29 26.45 -2.59
CA LEU A 339 7.83 26.32 -2.64
C LEU A 339 7.30 25.10 -1.88
N TRP A 340 8.15 24.28 -1.25
CA TRP A 340 7.66 23.17 -0.41
C TRP A 340 6.72 23.58 0.74
N PRO A 341 6.79 24.79 1.34
CA PRO A 341 5.77 25.25 2.28
C PRO A 341 4.34 25.30 1.69
N ASP A 342 4.19 25.30 0.36
CA ASP A 342 2.88 25.20 -0.29
C ASP A 342 2.15 23.90 0.05
N VAL A 343 2.88 22.82 0.37
CA VAL A 343 2.29 21.59 0.91
C VAL A 343 1.56 21.87 2.22
N ASN A 344 2.17 22.64 3.14
CA ASN A 344 1.54 23.00 4.40
C ASN A 344 0.35 23.97 4.18
N THR A 345 0.48 24.94 3.28
CA THR A 345 -0.61 25.87 2.90
C THR A 345 -1.80 25.12 2.32
N LEU A 346 -1.55 24.18 1.40
CA LEU A 346 -2.59 23.34 0.80
C LEU A 346 -3.34 22.55 1.87
N ILE A 347 -2.62 21.76 2.67
CA ILE A 347 -3.21 20.89 3.69
C ILE A 347 -4.03 21.70 4.70
N SER A 348 -3.49 22.83 5.18
CA SER A 348 -4.18 23.66 6.18
C SER A 348 -5.39 24.41 5.63
N SER A 349 -5.41 24.72 4.33
CA SER A 349 -6.50 25.44 3.67
C SER A 349 -7.62 24.54 3.13
N LEU A 350 -7.39 23.23 3.08
CA LEU A 350 -8.31 22.24 2.51
C LEU A 350 -9.61 22.15 3.33
N ARG A 351 -10.75 22.13 2.65
CA ARG A 351 -12.10 22.00 3.23
C ARG A 351 -12.97 21.12 2.34
N VAL A 352 -13.94 20.44 2.94
CA VAL A 352 -15.08 19.83 2.21
C VAL A 352 -16.14 20.90 1.96
N SER A 353 -16.71 20.93 0.74
CA SER A 353 -17.70 21.92 0.30
C SER A 353 -19.08 21.36 -0.03
#